data_AF-A0A6F7W7C8-F1
#
_entry.id   AF-A0A6F7W7C8-F1
#
_cell.length_a   1.000
_cell.length_b   1.000
_cell.length_c   1.000
_cell.angle_alpha   90.00
_cell.angle_beta   90.00
_cell.angle_gamma   90.00
#
_symmetry.space_group_name_H-M   'P 1'
#
loop_
_entity.id
_entity.type
_entity.pdbx_description
1 polymer ?
#
loop_
_entity_poly.entity_id
_entity_poly.type
_entity_poly.pdbx_seq_one_letter_code
_entity_poly.pdbx_strand_id
1 'polypeptide(L)'
;MTTTDPFPGFHVRAGKAADGPYVVDITPERAGWGYSSLRVLELPPGGSHSLATGDSEWIVLPLSGGCTVIAEGETFELHGRESVFSGVSDFVYLPRDSHAQIASGAGGRFALTGARCERRLP
;
A
#
# COMPACT_ATOMS: atom_id res chain seq x y z
N MET A 1 -25.06 -13.79 11.59
CA MET A 1 -24.15 -13.53 10.46
C MET A 1 -22.85 -14.25 10.78
N THR A 2 -22.64 -15.42 10.18
CA THR A 2 -21.43 -16.23 10.41
C THR A 2 -20.26 -15.54 9.73
N THR A 3 -19.37 -14.95 10.51
CA THR A 3 -18.08 -14.43 10.04
C THR A 3 -17.24 -15.62 9.61
N THR A 4 -17.22 -15.91 8.31
CA THR A 4 -16.25 -16.85 7.74
C THR A 4 -14.87 -16.28 8.04
N ASP A 5 -14.09 -16.98 8.86
CA ASP A 5 -12.72 -16.57 9.19
C ASP A 5 -11.92 -16.48 7.87
N PRO A 6 -11.50 -15.29 7.42
CA PRO A 6 -10.96 -15.09 6.07
C PRO A 6 -9.62 -15.82 5.88
N PHE A 7 -8.93 -16.12 6.98
CA PHE A 7 -7.71 -16.91 6.99
C PHE A 7 -7.74 -17.94 8.14
N PRO A 8 -7.33 -19.20 7.92
CA PRO A 8 -7.36 -20.25 8.95
C PRO A 8 -6.27 -20.10 10.04
N GLY A 9 -5.74 -18.89 10.26
CA GLY A 9 -4.67 -18.59 11.23
C GLY A 9 -3.85 -17.34 10.88
N PHE A 10 -2.87 -17.01 11.72
CA PHE A 10 -2.05 -15.79 11.58
C PHE A 10 -0.97 -15.84 10.49
N HIS A 11 -0.75 -17.02 9.89
CA HIS A 11 0.20 -17.17 8.80
C HIS A 11 -0.55 -17.27 7.47
N VAL A 12 -0.39 -16.25 6.64
CA VAL A 12 -0.91 -16.23 5.28
C VAL A 12 0.23 -16.48 4.31
N ARG A 13 0.18 -17.60 3.58
CA ARG A 13 1.19 -17.94 2.58
C ARG A 13 1.16 -16.93 1.42
N ALA A 14 2.32 -16.69 0.80
CA ALA A 14 2.42 -15.88 -0.41
C ALA A 14 1.41 -16.34 -1.49
N GLY A 15 0.76 -15.38 -2.13
CA GLY A 15 -0.27 -15.63 -3.15
C GLY A 15 -1.64 -16.05 -2.60
N LYS A 16 -1.83 -16.16 -1.27
CA LYS A 16 -3.14 -16.47 -0.65
C LYS A 16 -3.93 -15.25 -0.20
N ALA A 17 -3.33 -14.06 -0.24
CA ALA A 17 -3.99 -12.79 0.07
C ALA A 17 -4.08 -11.86 -1.14
N ALA A 18 -3.82 -12.33 -2.36
CA ALA A 18 -3.98 -11.48 -3.54
C ALA A 18 -5.44 -11.07 -3.71
N ASP A 19 -5.68 -9.81 -4.06
CA ASP A 19 -7.00 -9.28 -4.41
C ASP A 19 -6.85 -8.08 -5.35
N GLY A 20 -7.63 -8.08 -6.43
CA GLY A 20 -7.55 -7.07 -7.48
C GLY A 20 -6.11 -6.80 -7.96
N PRO A 21 -5.62 -5.55 -7.92
CA PRO A 21 -4.28 -5.18 -8.39
C PRO A 21 -3.16 -5.54 -7.41
N TYR A 22 -3.49 -6.10 -6.24
CA TYR A 22 -2.52 -6.33 -5.17
C TYR A 22 -2.12 -7.79 -5.07
N VAL A 23 -0.81 -8.04 -5.00
CA VAL A 23 -0.27 -9.39 -4.74
C VAL A 23 -0.44 -9.82 -3.28
N VAL A 24 -0.66 -8.86 -2.40
CA VAL A 24 -1.09 -9.01 -1.00
C VAL A 24 -2.10 -7.91 -0.72
N ASP A 25 -3.26 -8.26 -0.18
CA ASP A 25 -4.24 -7.33 0.38
C ASP A 25 -4.78 -7.93 1.69
N ILE A 26 -4.46 -7.27 2.79
CA ILE A 26 -4.92 -7.60 4.13
C ILE A 26 -5.63 -6.36 4.66
N THR A 27 -6.94 -6.46 4.86
CA THR A 27 -7.76 -5.44 5.52
C THR A 27 -8.00 -5.80 6.98
N PRO A 28 -8.45 -4.86 7.83
CA PRO A 28 -8.80 -5.17 9.22
C PRO A 28 -9.85 -6.27 9.34
N GLU A 29 -10.85 -6.26 8.46
CA GLU A 29 -11.92 -7.26 8.41
C GLU A 29 -11.36 -8.64 8.05
N ARG A 30 -10.47 -8.68 7.05
CA ARG A 30 -9.83 -9.93 6.60
C ARG A 30 -8.94 -10.52 7.69
N ALA A 31 -8.29 -9.67 8.49
CA ALA A 31 -7.38 -10.08 9.55
C ALA A 31 -8.07 -10.32 10.90
N GLY A 32 -9.35 -9.95 11.05
CA GLY A 32 -10.07 -10.04 12.31
C GLY A 32 -9.61 -9.05 13.39
N TRP A 33 -8.99 -7.92 12.99
CA TRP A 33 -8.55 -6.86 13.91
C TRP A 33 -9.13 -5.48 13.55
N GLY A 34 -8.81 -4.46 14.34
CA GLY A 34 -9.46 -3.15 14.22
C GLY A 34 -8.90 -2.18 13.16
N TYR A 35 -7.58 -2.16 12.95
CA TYR A 35 -6.93 -0.95 12.42
C TYR A 35 -6.02 -1.16 11.20
N SER A 36 -5.06 -2.07 11.28
CA SER A 36 -3.97 -2.13 10.31
C SER A 36 -4.39 -2.77 8.98
N SER A 37 -3.83 -2.26 7.90
CA SER A 37 -3.94 -2.83 6.57
C SER A 37 -2.55 -3.01 5.97
N LEU A 38 -2.38 -4.04 5.13
CA LEU A 38 -1.19 -4.22 4.33
C LEU A 38 -1.59 -4.56 2.91
N ARG A 39 -1.15 -3.74 1.97
CA ARG A 39 -1.21 -4.04 0.54
C ARG A 39 0.19 -4.08 -0.04
N VAL A 40 0.39 -4.91 -1.06
CA VAL A 40 1.57 -4.85 -1.90
C VAL A 40 1.15 -4.73 -3.36
N LEU A 41 1.57 -3.64 -3.96
CA LEU A 41 1.33 -3.29 -5.36
C LEU A 41 2.59 -3.59 -6.17
N GLU A 42 2.43 -4.25 -7.30
CA GLU A 42 3.48 -4.42 -8.30
C GLU A 42 3.08 -3.65 -9.56
N LEU A 43 3.91 -2.70 -9.98
CA LEU A 43 3.69 -1.94 -11.20
C LEU A 43 4.68 -2.40 -12.26
N PRO A 44 4.22 -2.69 -13.50
CA PRO A 44 5.12 -2.85 -14.63
C PRO A 44 5.77 -1.50 -14.98
N PRO A 45 6.83 -1.49 -15.82
CA PRO A 45 7.35 -0.25 -16.40
C PRO A 45 6.25 0.58 -17.07
N GLY A 46 6.19 1.88 -16.74
CA GLY A 46 5.13 2.79 -17.17
C GLY A 46 3.78 2.58 -16.49
N GLY A 47 3.68 1.65 -15.53
CA GLY A 47 2.45 1.33 -14.81
C GLY A 47 2.02 2.43 -13.85
N SER A 48 0.71 2.51 -13.59
CA SER A 48 0.15 3.41 -12.58
C SER A 48 -1.05 2.79 -11.86
N HIS A 49 -1.35 3.31 -10.67
CA HIS A 49 -2.41 2.83 -9.79
C HIS A 49 -3.03 3.99 -9.00
N SER A 50 -4.35 4.05 -8.96
CA SER A 50 -5.10 5.01 -8.15
C SER A 50 -5.48 4.40 -6.81
N LEU A 51 -5.19 5.11 -5.73
CA LEU A 51 -5.56 4.74 -4.36
C LEU A 51 -6.53 5.78 -3.79
N ALA A 52 -7.72 5.33 -3.38
CA ALA A 52 -8.57 6.08 -2.47
C ALA A 52 -8.21 5.66 -1.03
N THR A 53 -7.85 6.62 -0.18
CA THR A 53 -7.38 6.30 1.18
C THR A 53 -8.51 6.00 2.16
N GLY A 54 -9.71 6.54 1.90
CA GLY A 54 -10.92 6.26 2.67
C GLY A 54 -10.79 6.69 4.13
N ASP A 55 -11.25 5.85 5.06
CA ASP A 55 -11.18 6.08 6.51
C ASP A 55 -9.77 5.84 7.11
N SER A 56 -8.78 5.59 6.28
CA SER A 56 -7.44 5.18 6.69
C SER A 56 -6.37 6.12 6.15
N GLU A 57 -5.34 6.34 6.95
CA GLU A 57 -4.08 6.91 6.47
C GLU A 57 -3.18 5.80 5.90
N TRP A 58 -2.26 6.17 5.01
CA TRP A 58 -1.39 5.21 4.33
C TRP A 58 0.04 5.70 4.25
N ILE A 59 0.97 4.75 4.19
CA ILE A 59 2.34 5.00 3.73
C ILE A 59 2.56 4.26 2.42
N VAL A 60 3.11 4.93 1.42
CA VAL A 60 3.67 4.29 0.22
C VAL A 60 5.17 4.11 0.44
N LEU A 61 5.61 2.86 0.52
CA LEU A 61 7.00 2.50 0.75
C LEU A 61 7.51 1.63 -0.42
N PRO A 62 8.48 2.10 -1.21
CA PRO A 62 9.15 1.27 -2.20
C PRO A 62 9.84 0.08 -1.52
N LEU A 63 9.59 -1.13 -2.02
CA LEU A 63 10.30 -2.37 -1.66
C LEU A 63 11.40 -2.69 -2.67
N SER A 64 11.13 -2.40 -3.95
CA SER A 64 12.07 -2.35 -5.06
C SER A 64 11.60 -1.35 -6.12
N GLY A 65 12.54 -0.71 -6.81
CA GLY A 65 12.26 0.36 -7.78
C GLY A 65 11.87 1.68 -7.10
N GLY A 66 11.64 2.70 -7.92
CA GLY A 66 11.16 4.02 -7.51
C GLY A 66 9.79 4.35 -8.13
N CYS A 67 9.11 5.36 -7.60
CA CYS A 67 7.82 5.81 -8.12
C CYS A 67 7.59 7.30 -7.88
N THR A 68 6.66 7.87 -8.64
CA THR A 68 6.09 9.18 -8.38
C THR A 68 4.71 8.98 -7.75
N VAL A 69 4.46 9.70 -6.65
CA VAL A 69 3.15 9.74 -5.99
C VAL A 69 2.58 11.15 -6.12
N ILE A 70 1.39 11.28 -6.68
CA ILE A 70 0.66 12.54 -6.76
C ILE A 70 -0.53 12.44 -5.81
N ALA A 71 -0.59 13.31 -4.81
CA ALA A 71 -1.68 13.37 -3.83
C ALA A 71 -1.83 14.80 -3.33
N GLU A 72 -3.06 15.24 -3.03
CA GLU A 72 -3.33 16.56 -2.47
C GLU A 72 -2.76 17.75 -3.28
N GLY A 73 -2.63 17.57 -4.60
CA GLY A 73 -2.04 18.58 -5.49
C GLY A 73 -0.51 18.67 -5.43
N GLU A 74 0.13 17.83 -4.61
CA GLU A 74 1.58 17.70 -4.49
C GLU A 74 2.09 16.49 -5.28
N THR A 75 3.36 16.55 -5.67
CA THR A 75 4.06 15.48 -6.38
C THR A 75 5.31 15.11 -5.60
N PHE A 76 5.42 13.83 -5.25
CA PHE A 76 6.51 13.26 -4.48
C PHE A 76 7.25 12.25 -5.34
N GLU A 77 8.55 12.45 -5.53
CA GLU A 77 9.42 11.46 -6.16
C GLU A 77 10.05 10.58 -5.08
N LEU A 78 9.75 9.28 -5.13
CA LEU A 78 10.34 8.27 -4.28
C LEU A 78 11.41 7.53 -5.09
N HIS A 79 12.67 7.75 -4.75
CA HIS A 79 13.82 7.10 -5.37
C HIS A 79 13.81 5.60 -5.14
N GLY A 80 13.30 5.18 -3.98
CA GLY A 80 13.21 3.78 -3.63
C GLY A 80 14.56 3.11 -3.43
N ARG A 81 14.66 1.85 -3.85
CA ARG A 81 15.87 1.00 -3.71
C ARG A 81 15.83 -0.16 -4.69
N GLU A 82 16.98 -0.78 -4.96
CA GLU A 82 17.02 -2.00 -5.79
C GLU A 82 16.30 -3.16 -5.09
N SER A 83 16.60 -3.38 -3.81
CA SER A 83 15.95 -4.38 -2.97
C SER A 83 15.90 -3.93 -1.52
N VAL A 84 15.10 -4.61 -0.69
CA VAL A 84 15.04 -4.39 0.77
C VAL A 84 16.37 -4.58 1.50
N PHE A 85 17.36 -5.18 0.85
CA PHE A 85 18.70 -5.40 1.41
C PHE A 85 19.72 -4.33 0.97
N SER A 86 19.36 -3.47 0.00
CA SER A 86 20.28 -2.48 -0.58
C SER A 86 20.42 -1.21 0.27
N GLY A 87 19.53 -0.98 1.24
CA GLY A 87 19.56 0.16 2.14
C GLY A 87 18.19 0.69 2.52
N VAL A 88 18.18 1.89 3.14
CA VAL A 88 16.95 2.63 3.46
C VAL A 88 16.29 3.16 2.18
N SER A 89 14.99 3.48 2.29
CA SER A 89 14.23 4.13 1.22
C SER A 89 13.49 5.33 1.80
N ASP A 90 13.22 6.30 0.94
CA ASP A 90 12.17 7.27 1.16
C ASP A 90 10.78 6.60 1.19
N PHE A 91 9.80 7.33 1.69
CA PHE A 91 8.39 6.96 1.70
C PHE A 91 7.55 8.24 1.71
N VAL A 92 6.27 8.12 1.35
CA VAL A 92 5.31 9.22 1.49
C VAL A 92 4.12 8.80 2.35
N TYR A 93 3.68 9.72 3.21
CA TYR A 93 2.43 9.62 3.95
C TYR A 93 1.27 10.12 3.11
N LEU A 94 0.14 9.44 3.18
CA LEU A 94 -1.11 9.84 2.55
C LEU A 94 -2.20 9.95 3.62
N PRO A 95 -2.87 11.10 3.73
CA PRO A 95 -3.91 11.28 4.73
C PRO A 95 -5.18 10.50 4.37
N ARG A 96 -6.02 10.25 5.39
CA ARG A 96 -7.40 9.80 5.17
C ARG A 96 -8.19 10.80 4.32
N ASP A 97 -9.28 10.32 3.72
CA ASP A 97 -10.17 11.10 2.86
C ASP A 97 -9.42 11.82 1.73
N SER A 98 -8.46 11.13 1.11
CA SER A 98 -7.66 11.62 -0.02
C SER A 98 -7.62 10.63 -1.18
N HIS A 99 -7.09 11.11 -2.31
CA HIS A 99 -6.81 10.31 -3.49
C HIS A 99 -5.35 10.47 -3.88
N ALA A 100 -4.69 9.36 -4.18
CA ALA A 100 -3.32 9.33 -4.66
C ALA A 100 -3.21 8.57 -5.99
N GLN A 101 -2.37 9.08 -6.89
CA GLN A 101 -1.92 8.36 -8.07
C GLN A 101 -0.45 7.94 -7.87
N ILE A 102 -0.19 6.64 -7.96
CA ILE A 102 1.16 6.06 -7.86
C ILE A 102 1.56 5.62 -9.26
N ALA A 103 2.69 6.10 -9.78
CA ALA A 103 3.19 5.74 -11.11
C ALA A 103 4.67 5.39 -11.06
N SER A 104 5.12 4.44 -11.88
CA SER A 104 6.53 4.09 -11.97
C SER A 104 6.99 3.98 -13.41
N GLY A 105 8.04 4.73 -13.76
CA GLY A 105 8.63 4.67 -15.09
C GLY A 105 9.33 3.33 -15.35
N ALA A 106 10.11 2.84 -14.38
CA ALA A 106 10.86 1.58 -14.50
C ALA A 106 10.11 0.35 -13.95
N GLY A 107 8.94 0.56 -13.33
CA GLY A 107 8.24 -0.47 -12.58
C GLY A 107 8.84 -0.67 -11.19
N GLY A 108 8.17 -1.49 -10.38
CA GLY A 108 8.61 -1.73 -9.02
C GLY A 108 7.57 -2.42 -8.15
N ARG A 109 7.92 -2.58 -6.88
CA ARG A 109 7.10 -3.23 -5.86
C ARG A 109 6.98 -2.31 -4.66
N PHE A 110 5.75 -1.99 -4.27
CA PHE A 110 5.46 -0.95 -3.29
C PHE A 110 4.56 -1.52 -2.19
N ALA A 111 4.96 -1.38 -0.94
CA ALA A 111 4.09 -1.63 0.20
C ALA A 111 3.20 -0.41 0.41
N LEU A 112 1.90 -0.63 0.56
CA LEU A 112 0.96 0.34 1.05
C LEU A 112 0.53 -0.11 2.44
N THR A 113 0.99 0.57 3.48
CA THR A 113 0.67 0.21 4.87
C THR A 113 -0.36 1.18 5.41
N GLY A 114 -1.57 0.67 5.65
CA GLY A 114 -2.71 1.48 6.04
C GLY A 114 -3.02 1.34 7.53
N ALA A 115 -3.61 2.38 8.10
CA ALA A 115 -4.21 2.33 9.42
C ALA A 115 -5.47 3.19 9.44
N ARG A 116 -6.58 2.64 9.98
CA ARG A 116 -7.75 3.44 10.29
C ARG A 116 -7.36 4.56 11.24
N CYS A 117 -7.79 5.78 10.93
CA CYS A 117 -7.57 6.93 11.79
C CYS A 117 -8.82 7.82 11.79
N GLU A 118 -9.03 8.56 12.88
CA GLU A 118 -10.16 9.49 12.99
C GLU A 118 -9.77 10.90 12.54
N ARG A 119 -8.56 11.33 12.89
CA ARG A 119 -8.03 12.66 12.56
C ARG A 119 -7.32 12.64 11.22
N ARG A 120 -7.67 13.58 10.35
CA ARG A 120 -6.91 13.87 9.14
C ARG A 120 -5.69 14.73 9.47
N LEU A 121 -4.54 14.31 8.99
CA LEU A 121 -3.28 15.08 9.05
C LEU A 121 -2.98 15.66 7.67
N PRO A 122 -2.09 16.66 7.57
CA PRO A 122 -1.55 17.09 6.28
C PRO A 122 -0.75 15.97 5.61
#